data_AF-A0A975BTI8-F1
#
_entry.id   AF-A0A975BTI8-F1
#
_cell.length_a   1.000
_cell.length_b   1.000
_cell.length_c   1.000
_cell.angle_alpha   90.00
_cell.angle_beta   90.00
_cell.angle_gamma   90.00
#
_symmetry.space_group_name_H-M   'P 1'
#
loop_
_entity.id
_entity.type
_entity.pdbx_description
1 polymer ?
#
loop_
_entity_poly.entity_id
_entity_poly.type
_entity_poly.pdbx_seq_one_letter_code
_entity_poly.pdbx_strand_id
1 'polypeptide(L)'
;MDKSQKYIQMCEKSGEIQTKWVQGKGDWFLDENGVFKCCVSADYESAIIKNGFRITKKEGIIRLSKYIWLPRLEQLMEMAQRKGISYEKSIYMFYEWTKMPYDELSGQPRKIFASVEQRWLGFVMQMKYFKKWDRDKWIRIF
;
A
#
# COMPACT_ATOMS: atom_id res chain seq x y z
N MET A 1 4.35 2.17 -11.61
CA MET A 1 3.29 2.49 -10.64
C MET A 1 1.99 1.98 -11.17
N ASP A 2 1.44 1.01 -10.47
CA ASP A 2 0.15 0.42 -10.79
C ASP A 2 -0.99 1.40 -10.43
N LYS A 3 -1.84 1.70 -11.41
CA LYS A 3 -3.05 2.53 -11.27
C LYS A 3 -4.34 1.73 -11.49
N SER A 4 -4.25 0.40 -11.53
CA SER A 4 -5.40 -0.46 -11.72
C SER A 4 -6.36 -0.38 -10.53
N GLN A 5 -7.64 -0.56 -10.80
CA GLN A 5 -8.69 -0.58 -9.77
C GLN A 5 -8.41 -1.63 -8.68
N LYS A 6 -7.88 -2.79 -9.08
CA LYS A 6 -7.48 -3.84 -8.14
C LYS A 6 -6.43 -3.36 -7.15
N TYR A 7 -5.39 -2.68 -7.64
CA TYR A 7 -4.33 -2.19 -6.76
C TYR A 7 -4.81 -1.08 -5.82
N ILE A 8 -5.67 -0.18 -6.31
CA ILE A 8 -6.33 0.85 -5.50
C ILE A 8 -7.14 0.19 -4.38
N GLN A 9 -7.97 -0.80 -4.71
CA GLN A 9 -8.79 -1.52 -3.75
C GLN A 9 -7.93 -2.25 -2.70
N MET A 10 -6.85 -2.89 -3.14
CA MET A 10 -5.89 -3.52 -2.24
C MET A 10 -5.29 -2.49 -1.27
N CYS A 11 -4.87 -1.33 -1.76
CA CYS A 11 -4.30 -0.26 -0.92
C CYS A 11 -5.33 0.31 0.05
N GLU A 12 -6.55 0.58 -0.42
CA GLU A 12 -7.64 1.11 0.40
C GLU A 12 -7.97 0.19 1.57
N LYS A 13 -8.04 -1.13 1.31
CA LYS A 13 -8.38 -2.13 2.33
C LYS A 13 -7.19 -2.49 3.24
N SER A 14 -5.97 -2.05 2.93
CA SER A 14 -4.79 -2.23 3.77
C SER A 14 -4.74 -1.21 4.91
N GLY A 15 -5.64 -1.31 5.89
CA GLY A 15 -5.72 -0.36 7.01
C GLY A 15 -4.38 -0.16 7.74
N GLU A 16 -3.55 -1.20 7.83
CA GLU A 16 -2.25 -1.16 8.50
C GLU A 16 -1.25 -0.20 7.85
N ILE A 17 -1.20 -0.17 6.52
CA ILE A 17 -0.27 0.72 5.81
C ILE A 17 -0.87 2.12 5.66
N GLN A 18 -2.19 2.23 5.47
CA GLN A 18 -2.88 3.52 5.35
C GLN A 18 -2.81 4.31 6.66
N THR A 19 -2.98 3.63 7.80
CA THR A 19 -2.91 4.28 9.12
C THR A 19 -1.49 4.74 9.45
N LYS A 20 -0.46 4.02 8.98
CA LYS A 20 0.95 4.39 9.22
C LYS A 20 1.50 5.37 8.20
N TRP A 21 0.73 5.70 7.16
CA TRP A 21 1.18 6.59 6.12
C TRP A 21 1.37 8.00 6.68
N VAL A 22 2.61 8.47 6.58
CA VAL A 22 3.00 9.87 6.78
C VAL A 22 3.46 10.37 5.42
N GLN A 23 2.80 11.42 4.91
CA GLN A 23 3.06 11.92 3.56
C GLN A 23 4.53 12.33 3.38
N GLY A 24 5.21 11.67 2.46
CA GLY A 24 6.57 11.97 2.02
C GLY A 24 6.62 12.62 0.64
N LYS A 25 7.73 13.29 0.32
CA LYS A 25 7.94 13.86 -1.01
C LYS A 25 7.91 12.75 -2.07
N GLY A 26 7.18 13.01 -3.13
CA GLY A 26 6.95 12.08 -4.23
C GLY A 26 5.83 11.09 -3.98
N ASP A 27 5.20 11.01 -2.81
CA ASP A 27 4.12 10.05 -2.56
C ASP A 27 2.95 10.24 -3.52
N TRP A 28 2.42 9.12 -4.00
CA TRP A 28 1.22 9.09 -4.83
C TRP A 28 0.03 8.65 -4.01
N PHE A 29 -1.10 9.31 -4.22
CA PHE A 29 -2.33 9.03 -3.48
C PHE A 29 -3.56 9.44 -4.29
N LEU A 30 -4.71 8.89 -3.93
CA LEU A 30 -6.02 9.35 -4.42
C LEU A 30 -6.63 10.30 -3.41
N ASP A 31 -7.23 11.38 -3.91
CA ASP A 31 -8.08 12.26 -3.11
C ASP A 31 -9.51 11.73 -2.95
N GLU A 32 -10.32 12.46 -2.19
CA GLU A 32 -11.73 12.14 -1.93
C GLU A 32 -12.59 12.04 -3.20
N ASN A 33 -12.14 12.63 -4.32
CA ASN A 33 -12.84 12.59 -5.61
C ASN A 33 -12.29 11.49 -6.53
N GLY A 34 -11.35 10.66 -6.05
CA GLY A 34 -10.70 9.63 -6.85
C GLY A 34 -9.68 10.18 -7.86
N VAL A 35 -9.19 11.40 -7.68
CA VAL A 35 -8.17 11.99 -8.55
C VAL A 35 -6.78 11.65 -8.02
N PHE A 36 -5.90 11.18 -8.92
CA PHE A 36 -4.51 10.91 -8.58
C PHE A 36 -3.74 12.21 -8.32
N LYS A 37 -3.08 12.26 -7.17
CA LYS A 37 -2.20 13.36 -6.77
C LYS A 37 -0.80 12.82 -6.45
N CYS A 38 0.19 13.67 -6.63
CA CYS A 38 1.58 13.43 -6.24
C CYS A 38 2.03 14.52 -5.28
N CYS A 39 2.78 14.17 -4.24
CA CYS A 39 3.34 15.12 -3.29
C CYS A 39 4.60 15.79 -3.86
N VAL A 40 4.47 16.93 -4.57
CA VAL A 40 5.59 17.58 -5.30
C VAL A 40 6.20 18.81 -4.58
N SER A 41 5.79 19.13 -3.33
CA SER A 41 6.22 20.27 -2.46
C SER A 41 5.61 21.66 -2.73
N ALA A 42 5.63 22.50 -1.67
CA ALA A 42 4.96 23.78 -1.38
C ALA A 42 3.43 23.75 -1.14
N ASP A 43 2.61 23.36 -2.12
CA ASP A 43 1.14 23.52 -1.97
C ASP A 43 0.46 22.50 -1.03
N TYR A 44 1.12 21.36 -0.77
CA TYR A 44 0.64 20.31 0.12
C TYR A 44 1.23 20.36 1.53
N GLU A 45 2.25 21.19 1.76
CA GLU A 45 2.92 21.30 3.07
C GLU A 45 2.00 21.88 4.17
N SER A 46 0.96 22.62 3.78
CA SER A 46 -0.04 23.17 4.72
C SER A 46 -1.08 22.15 5.19
N ALA A 47 -1.14 20.96 4.59
CA ALA A 47 -2.18 19.98 4.83
C ALA A 47 -1.61 18.61 5.14
N ILE A 48 -1.20 18.42 6.39
CA ILE A 48 -0.66 17.15 6.89
C ILE A 48 -1.76 16.08 6.83
N ILE A 49 -1.65 15.15 5.88
CA ILE A 49 -2.46 13.92 5.89
C ILE A 49 -1.93 13.03 7.02
N LYS A 50 -2.79 12.68 7.97
CA LYS A 50 -2.48 11.72 9.04
C LYS A 50 -3.44 10.55 8.96
N ASN A 51 -2.90 9.33 9.03
CA ASN A 51 -3.68 8.09 9.00
C ASN A 51 -4.62 7.98 7.77
N GLY A 52 -4.20 8.54 6.62
CA GLY A 52 -5.05 8.59 5.41
C GLY A 52 -6.18 9.62 5.44
N PHE A 53 -6.19 10.56 6.39
CA PHE A 53 -7.19 11.62 6.46
C PHE A 53 -6.57 13.02 6.49
N ARG A 54 -7.25 13.96 5.84
CA ARG A 54 -6.99 15.40 5.96
C ARG A 54 -8.14 16.03 6.73
N ILE A 55 -7.79 16.83 7.73
CA ILE A 55 -8.74 17.66 8.48
C ILE A 55 -8.60 19.08 7.96
N THR A 56 -9.68 19.64 7.42
CA THR A 56 -9.74 21.05 7.02
C THR A 56 -10.83 21.77 7.80
N LYS A 57 -10.50 22.94 8.36
CA LYS A 57 -11.48 23.83 9.00
C LYS A 57 -11.78 24.97 8.03
N LYS A 58 -13.02 25.05 7.55
CA LYS A 58 -13.48 26.16 6.71
C LYS A 58 -14.78 26.69 7.32
N GLU A 59 -14.83 28.00 7.59
CA GLU A 59 -16.04 28.69 8.07
C GLU A 59 -16.67 28.05 9.33
N GLY A 60 -15.83 27.53 10.24
CA GLY A 60 -16.30 26.88 11.47
C GLY A 60 -16.70 25.41 11.32
N ILE A 61 -16.78 24.88 10.10
CA ILE A 61 -17.08 23.48 9.81
C ILE A 61 -15.77 22.68 9.73
N ILE A 62 -15.71 21.56 10.46
CA ILE A 62 -14.63 20.57 10.38
C ILE A 62 -14.99 19.58 9.28
N ARG A 63 -14.22 19.56 8.19
CA ARG A 63 -14.34 18.57 7.12
C ARG A 63 -13.21 17.56 7.20
N LEU A 64 -13.59 16.28 7.18
CA LEU A 64 -12.68 15.15 7.14
C LEU A 64 -12.71 14.54 5.73
N SER A 65 -11.58 14.56 5.04
CA SER A 65 -11.44 13.99 3.69
C SER A 65 -10.52 12.77 3.74
N LYS A 66 -10.99 11.65 3.18
CA LYS A 66 -10.22 10.40 3.09
C LYS A 66 -9.32 10.42 1.86
N TYR A 67 -8.09 9.98 2.04
CA TYR A 67 -7.08 9.83 1.00
C TYR A 67 -6.55 8.40 1.03
N ILE A 68 -6.21 7.87 -0.14
CA ILE A 68 -5.68 6.51 -0.26
C ILE A 68 -4.26 6.60 -0.77
N TRP A 69 -3.29 6.20 0.07
CA TRP A 69 -1.90 6.09 -0.33
C TRP A 69 -1.71 4.95 -1.32
N LEU A 70 -0.95 5.20 -2.39
CA LEU A 70 -0.60 4.24 -3.42
C LEU A 70 0.93 4.08 -3.43
N PRO A 71 1.49 3.24 -2.53
CA PRO A 71 2.94 3.13 -2.37
C PRO A 71 3.59 2.62 -3.65
N ARG A 72 4.66 3.29 -4.10
CA ARG A 72 5.44 2.80 -5.25
C ARG A 72 6.19 1.52 -4.91
N LEU A 73 6.69 0.86 -5.95
CA LEU A 73 7.53 -0.34 -5.83
C LEU A 73 8.66 -0.17 -4.81
N GLU A 74 9.46 0.89 -4.93
CA GLU A 74 10.56 1.19 -4.01
C GLU A 74 10.09 1.28 -2.55
N GLN A 75 8.97 1.97 -2.31
CA GLN A 75 8.40 2.15 -0.98
C GLN A 75 7.87 0.84 -0.40
N LEU A 76 7.29 -0.04 -1.23
CA LEU A 76 6.90 -1.38 -0.82
C LEU A 76 8.12 -2.24 -0.47
N MET A 77 9.23 -2.11 -1.22
CA MET A 77 10.48 -2.83 -0.94
C MET A 77 11.13 -2.36 0.35
N GLU A 78 11.19 -1.04 0.57
CA GLU A 78 11.61 -0.43 1.84
C GLU A 78 10.72 -0.90 3.00
N MET A 79 9.41 -0.93 2.80
CA MET A 79 8.48 -1.46 3.79
C MET A 79 8.64 -2.95 4.03
N ALA A 80 9.14 -3.75 3.09
CA ALA A 80 9.41 -5.16 3.31
C ALA A 80 10.72 -5.39 4.08
N GLN A 81 11.65 -4.44 3.99
CA GLN A 81 12.96 -4.51 4.61
C GLN A 81 12.86 -4.77 6.12
N ARG A 82 13.74 -5.65 6.61
CA ARG A 82 13.88 -6.00 8.03
C ARG A 82 15.29 -5.66 8.50
N LYS A 83 15.42 -5.26 9.77
CA LYS A 83 16.71 -4.96 10.40
C LYS A 83 17.58 -6.23 10.38
N GLY A 84 18.83 -6.11 9.92
CA GLY A 84 19.78 -7.23 9.86
C GLY A 84 19.65 -8.17 8.66
N ILE A 85 18.73 -7.92 7.73
CA ILE A 85 18.64 -8.63 6.44
C ILE A 85 19.20 -7.72 5.36
N SER A 86 20.00 -8.22 4.41
CA SER A 86 20.46 -7.40 3.28
C SER A 86 19.32 -7.16 2.28
N TYR A 87 19.45 -6.16 1.43
CA TYR A 87 18.44 -5.87 0.40
C TYR A 87 18.29 -7.04 -0.58
N GLU A 88 19.40 -7.65 -0.99
CA GLU A 88 19.44 -8.83 -1.87
C GLU A 88 18.70 -10.01 -1.26
N LYS A 89 18.87 -10.23 0.06
CA LYS A 89 18.17 -11.30 0.77
C LYS A 89 16.66 -11.03 0.85
N SER A 90 16.23 -9.78 1.01
CA SER A 90 14.82 -9.40 0.95
C SER A 90 14.21 -9.67 -0.43
N ILE A 91 14.94 -9.34 -1.51
CA ILE A 91 14.53 -9.63 -2.89
C ILE A 91 14.44 -11.14 -3.12
N TYR A 92 15.42 -11.91 -2.65
CA TYR A 92 15.40 -13.37 -2.75
C TYR A 92 14.18 -13.97 -2.04
N MET A 93 13.88 -13.53 -0.81
CA MET A 93 12.69 -13.96 -0.08
C MET A 93 11.40 -13.64 -0.83
N PHE A 94 11.29 -12.44 -1.40
CA PHE A 94 10.16 -12.07 -2.25
C PHE A 94 10.05 -13.00 -3.46
N TYR A 95 11.15 -13.23 -4.17
CA TYR A 95 11.18 -14.09 -5.35
C TYR A 95 10.75 -15.53 -5.03
N GLU A 96 11.26 -16.11 -3.94
CA GLU A 96 10.85 -17.45 -3.49
C GLU A 96 9.38 -17.47 -3.08
N TRP A 97 8.91 -16.47 -2.34
CA TRP A 97 7.50 -16.32 -1.98
C TRP A 97 6.60 -16.30 -3.23
N THR A 98 7.01 -15.64 -4.32
CA THR A 98 6.20 -15.62 -5.54
C THR A 98 6.00 -16.98 -6.21
N LYS A 99 6.83 -17.98 -5.87
CA LYS A 99 6.73 -19.35 -6.39
C LYS A 99 5.91 -20.27 -5.49
N MET A 100 5.76 -19.92 -4.21
CA MET A 100 5.01 -20.72 -3.25
C MET A 100 3.51 -20.68 -3.58
N PRO A 101 2.74 -21.71 -3.22
CA PRO A 101 1.28 -21.65 -3.29
C PRO A 101 0.78 -20.51 -2.39
N TYR A 102 0.02 -19.57 -2.95
CA TYR A 102 -0.56 -18.48 -2.18
C TYR A 102 -1.79 -18.94 -1.39
N ASP A 103 -2.51 -19.90 -1.97
CA ASP A 103 -3.70 -20.52 -1.45
C ASP A 103 -3.89 -21.85 -2.20
N GLU A 104 -4.48 -22.84 -1.54
CA GLU A 104 -4.70 -24.18 -2.13
C GLU A 104 -5.50 -24.11 -3.44
N LEU A 105 -6.41 -23.12 -3.55
CA LEU A 105 -7.32 -22.95 -4.68
C LEU A 105 -6.88 -21.90 -5.71
N SER A 106 -5.99 -20.98 -5.33
CA SER A 106 -5.71 -19.77 -6.13
C SER A 106 -4.35 -19.78 -6.85
N GLY A 107 -3.51 -20.79 -6.59
CA GLY A 107 -2.22 -20.96 -7.25
C GLY A 107 -1.13 -20.02 -6.73
N GLN A 108 -0.11 -19.76 -7.54
CA GLN A 108 1.06 -18.95 -7.15
C GLN A 108 0.75 -17.44 -7.21
N PRO A 109 1.36 -16.60 -6.35
CA PRO A 109 1.18 -15.14 -6.37
C PRO A 109 1.35 -14.50 -7.75
N ARG A 110 2.24 -15.04 -8.60
CA ARG A 110 2.46 -14.54 -9.97
C ARG A 110 1.22 -14.61 -10.87
N LYS A 111 0.33 -15.57 -10.62
CA LYS A 111 -0.92 -15.77 -11.36
C LYS A 111 -2.07 -14.92 -10.80
N ILE A 112 -2.02 -14.62 -9.50
CA ILE A 112 -3.09 -13.89 -8.79
C ILE A 112 -2.91 -12.38 -8.93
N PHE A 113 -1.67 -11.91 -8.84
CA PHE A 113 -1.32 -10.49 -8.87
C PHE A 113 -0.69 -10.14 -10.23
N ALA A 114 -1.32 -9.21 -10.92
CA ALA A 114 -0.97 -8.85 -12.29
C ALA A 114 0.32 -8.03 -12.35
N SER A 115 0.45 -7.04 -11.45
CA SER A 115 1.61 -6.16 -11.38
C SER A 115 2.62 -6.57 -10.31
N VAL A 116 3.83 -6.01 -10.41
CA VAL A 116 4.88 -6.20 -9.42
C VAL A 116 4.54 -5.49 -8.12
N GLU A 117 3.90 -4.31 -8.17
CA GLU A 117 3.41 -3.59 -7.00
C GLU A 117 2.32 -4.37 -6.24
N GLN A 118 1.38 -5.01 -6.95
CA GLN A 118 0.38 -5.89 -6.32
C GLN A 118 1.05 -7.07 -5.59
N ARG A 119 2.07 -7.68 -6.20
CA ARG A 119 2.83 -8.80 -5.59
C ARG A 119 3.58 -8.33 -4.35
N TRP A 120 4.29 -7.21 -4.42
CA TRP A 120 5.03 -6.67 -3.28
C TRP A 120 4.11 -6.24 -2.16
N LEU A 121 2.96 -5.64 -2.46
CA LEU A 121 1.95 -5.35 -1.45
C LEU A 121 1.45 -6.64 -0.78
N GLY A 122 1.13 -7.67 -1.55
CA GLY A 122 0.77 -8.99 -1.01
C GLY A 122 1.85 -9.57 -0.10
N PHE A 123 3.12 -9.49 -0.52
CA PHE A 123 4.26 -9.95 0.26
C PHE A 123 4.41 -9.16 1.57
N VAL A 124 4.32 -7.83 1.54
CA VAL A 124 4.38 -6.97 2.74
C VAL A 124 3.26 -7.33 3.70
N MET A 125 2.03 -7.45 3.20
CA MET A 125 0.86 -7.78 4.02
C MET A 125 0.98 -9.16 4.67
N GLN A 126 1.50 -10.15 3.96
CA GLN A 126 1.72 -11.48 4.52
C GLN A 126 2.87 -11.51 5.52
N MET A 127 4.01 -10.92 5.19
CA MET A 127 5.23 -11.03 5.99
C MET A 127 5.26 -10.12 7.23
N LYS A 128 4.57 -8.97 7.20
CA LYS A 128 4.55 -8.03 8.33
C LYS A 128 3.23 -8.01 9.10
N TYR A 129 2.13 -8.29 8.41
CA TYR A 129 0.79 -8.17 9.00
C TYR A 129 0.03 -9.50 9.06
N PHE A 130 0.64 -10.61 8.61
CA PHE A 130 0.03 -11.94 8.60
C PHE A 130 -1.33 -11.97 7.90
N LYS A 131 -1.45 -11.23 6.79
CA LYS A 131 -2.68 -11.14 5.99
C LYS A 131 -2.48 -11.60 4.55
N LYS A 132 -3.47 -12.29 3.98
CA LYS A 132 -3.57 -12.62 2.55
C LYS A 132 -4.75 -11.93 1.89
N TRP A 133 -4.64 -11.66 0.60
CA TRP A 133 -5.70 -11.09 -0.22
C TRP A 133 -6.62 -12.20 -0.73
N ASP A 134 -7.89 -12.20 -0.34
CA ASP A 134 -8.88 -13.21 -0.75
C ASP A 134 -9.65 -12.85 -2.03
N ARG A 135 -9.03 -12.04 -2.89
CA ARG A 135 -9.59 -11.38 -4.10
C ARG A 135 -10.36 -10.11 -3.82
N ASP A 136 -11.00 -9.98 -2.66
CA ASP A 136 -11.74 -8.75 -2.31
C ASP A 136 -11.21 -8.06 -1.04
N LYS A 137 -10.70 -8.77 -0.04
CA LYS A 137 -10.27 -8.20 1.25
C LYS A 137 -9.00 -8.88 1.77
N TRP A 138 -8.40 -8.23 2.77
CA TRP A 138 -7.26 -8.80 3.50
C TRP A 138 -7.74 -9.63 4.69
N ILE A 139 -7.52 -10.95 4.64
CA ILE A 139 -7.87 -11.90 5.70
C ILE A 139 -6.62 -12.34 6.47
N ARG A 140 -6.78 -12.54 7.79
CA ARG A 140 -5.68 -12.97 8.66
C ARG A 140 -5.38 -14.45 8.46
N ILE A 141 -4.10 -14.80 8.40
CA ILE A 141 -3.60 -16.17 8.30
C ILE A 141 -3.27 -16.61 9.73
N PHE A 142 -3.91 -17.67 10.19
CA PHE A 142 -3.61 -18.36 11.46
C PHE A 142 -3.25 -19.80 11.14
#